data_AF-A0AB36TKQ5-F1
#
_entry.id   AF-A0AB36TKQ5-F1
#
_cell.length_a   1.000
_cell.length_b   1.000
_cell.length_c   1.000
_cell.angle_alpha   90.00
_cell.angle_beta   90.00
_cell.angle_gamma   90.00
#
_symmetry.space_group_name_H-M   'P 1'
#
loop_
_entity.id
_entity.type
_entity.pdbx_description
1 polymer ?
#
loop_
_entity_poly.entity_id
_entity_poly.type
_entity_poly.pdbx_seq_one_letter_code
_entity_poly.pdbx_strand_id
1 'polypeptide(L)'
;MASIAYGNNNYVIVKRDGKILTSSDGHEWKEKYFLQGGSFTSVTYNGNMFVAAGAYTVALPYGGPLTYGKCVIMTSPDGNNWQLQDAGYNADLKGITWSGKKFAVAGTNIILSSENGITWNAVEVNAILHDIAFGNGIFAAVGYDGVIMSSVDGEHWETKVEALRYDLTNIVWYDNKFIAIGSGSTPSIVVSGDGKTWVARGPKDASYKCDSSLHNVEWRKTGCSRLRQYYSDRRAKGYS
;
A
#
# COMPACT_ATOMS: atom_id res chain seq x y z
N MET A 1 -5.23 -7.72 4.66
CA MET A 1 -4.04 -6.85 4.72
C MET A 1 -3.88 -6.38 6.15
N ALA A 2 -2.65 -6.26 6.63
CA ALA A 2 -2.29 -5.75 7.94
C ALA A 2 -1.14 -4.76 7.74
N SER A 3 -1.06 -3.74 8.59
CA SER A 3 0.00 -2.73 8.56
C SER A 3 0.77 -2.76 9.86
N ILE A 4 2.07 -2.45 9.78
CA ILE A 4 2.97 -2.42 10.94
C ILE A 4 3.64 -1.04 11.04
N ALA A 5 3.80 -0.55 12.26
CA ALA A 5 4.64 0.59 12.59
C ALA A 5 5.53 0.25 13.79
N TYR A 6 6.70 0.89 13.85
CA TYR A 6 7.60 0.81 14.99
C TYR A 6 7.82 2.21 15.55
N GLY A 7 7.72 2.34 16.87
CA GLY A 7 7.83 3.61 17.57
C GLY A 7 7.81 3.41 19.08
N ASN A 8 8.39 4.34 19.85
CA ASN A 8 8.42 4.24 21.32
C ASN A 8 8.87 2.85 21.84
N ASN A 9 9.88 2.25 21.21
CA ASN A 9 10.39 0.90 21.50
C ASN A 9 9.34 -0.23 21.43
N ASN A 10 8.31 -0.05 20.59
CA ASN A 10 7.20 -0.98 20.46
C ASN A 10 6.84 -1.17 18.97
N TYR A 11 6.59 -2.40 18.57
CA TYR A 11 5.98 -2.76 17.29
C TYR A 11 4.47 -2.77 17.45
N VAL A 12 3.76 -2.17 16.51
CA VAL A 12 2.30 -2.12 16.46
C VAL A 12 1.85 -2.70 15.13
N ILE A 13 1.01 -3.73 15.15
CA ILE A 13 0.30 -4.25 13.98
C ILE A 13 -1.18 -3.92 14.10
N VAL A 14 -1.75 -3.37 13.03
CA VAL A 14 -3.20 -3.16 12.90
C VAL A 14 -3.77 -4.07 11.82
N LYS A 15 -5.01 -4.55 12.04
CA LYS A 15 -5.65 -5.54 11.18
C LYS A 15 -7.05 -5.11 10.74
N ARG A 16 -7.49 -5.65 9.60
CA ARG A 16 -8.82 -5.42 9.03
C ARG A 16 -9.99 -6.00 9.84
N ASP A 17 -9.72 -6.86 10.81
CA ASP A 17 -10.73 -7.36 11.76
C ASP A 17 -10.84 -6.48 13.01
N GLY A 18 -10.27 -5.27 12.97
CA GLY A 18 -10.34 -4.29 14.06
C GLY A 18 -9.36 -4.55 15.19
N LYS A 19 -8.46 -5.52 15.04
CA LYS A 19 -7.47 -5.88 16.06
C LYS A 19 -6.20 -5.04 15.97
N ILE A 20 -5.62 -4.77 17.15
CA ILE A 20 -4.28 -4.20 17.29
C ILE A 20 -3.43 -5.13 18.16
N LEU A 21 -2.25 -5.47 17.65
CA LEU A 21 -1.27 -6.31 18.32
C LEU A 21 0.00 -5.49 18.60
N THR A 22 0.62 -5.74 19.76
CA THR A 22 1.88 -5.11 20.15
C THR A 22 2.97 -6.11 20.49
N SER A 23 4.22 -5.70 20.31
CA SER A 23 5.41 -6.47 20.68
C SER A 23 6.58 -5.54 20.96
N SER A 24 7.34 -5.79 22.02
CA SER A 24 8.58 -5.04 22.31
C SER A 24 9.82 -5.63 21.62
N ASP A 25 9.76 -6.89 21.18
CA ASP A 25 10.90 -7.66 20.68
C ASP A 25 10.71 -8.21 19.26
N GLY A 26 9.51 -8.08 18.68
CA GLY A 26 9.14 -8.63 17.38
C GLY A 26 8.94 -10.15 17.35
N HIS A 27 9.14 -10.84 18.48
CA HIS A 27 9.03 -12.29 18.61
C HIS A 27 7.74 -12.70 19.32
N GLU A 28 7.40 -12.04 20.43
CA GLU A 28 6.17 -12.28 21.17
C GLU A 28 5.15 -11.18 20.92
N TRP A 29 3.92 -11.57 20.57
CA TRP A 29 2.87 -10.63 20.17
C TRP A 29 1.65 -10.75 21.07
N LYS A 30 1.15 -9.60 21.55
CA LYS A 30 -0.03 -9.50 22.40
C LYS A 30 -1.14 -8.76 21.67
N GLU A 31 -2.32 -9.37 21.59
CA GLU A 31 -3.53 -8.66 21.18
C GLU A 31 -3.99 -7.74 22.32
N LYS A 32 -4.25 -6.47 22.00
CA LYS A 32 -4.53 -5.43 23.02
C LYS A 32 -5.83 -4.68 22.80
N TYR A 33 -6.19 -4.44 21.55
CA TYR A 33 -7.38 -3.66 21.23
C TYR A 33 -8.20 -4.39 20.17
N PHE A 34 -9.52 -4.28 20.30
CA PHE A 34 -10.49 -4.86 19.39
C PHE A 34 -11.63 -3.87 19.16
N LEU A 35 -11.71 -3.32 17.95
CA LEU A 35 -12.81 -2.47 17.50
C LEU A 35 -13.85 -3.31 16.76
N GLN A 36 -14.93 -3.68 17.44
CA GLN A 36 -16.00 -4.47 16.83
C GLN A 36 -16.61 -3.74 15.63
N GLY A 37 -16.66 -4.37 14.45
CA GLY A 37 -17.17 -3.76 13.23
C GLY A 37 -16.22 -2.74 12.56
N GLY A 38 -15.07 -2.47 13.18
CA GLY A 38 -14.00 -1.66 12.61
C GLY A 38 -12.98 -2.49 11.83
N SER A 39 -12.32 -1.84 10.89
CA SER A 39 -11.22 -2.39 10.10
C SER A 39 -10.10 -1.37 10.04
N PHE A 40 -8.90 -1.72 10.50
CA PHE A 40 -7.71 -0.91 10.29
C PHE A 40 -6.96 -1.36 9.04
N THR A 41 -6.54 -0.39 8.25
CA THR A 41 -5.85 -0.61 6.97
C THR A 41 -4.38 -0.21 7.05
N SER A 42 -4.07 0.87 7.77
CA SER A 42 -2.72 1.42 7.84
C SER A 42 -2.43 2.06 9.21
N VAL A 43 -1.16 2.05 9.61
CA VAL A 43 -0.67 2.66 10.86
C VAL A 43 0.68 3.30 10.62
N THR A 44 0.91 4.46 11.23
CA THR A 44 2.21 5.15 11.22
C THR A 44 2.57 5.65 12.62
N TYR A 45 3.84 6.04 12.82
CA TYR A 45 4.35 6.65 14.05
C TYR A 45 5.09 7.94 13.70
N ASN A 46 4.74 9.04 14.37
CA ASN A 46 5.30 10.37 14.05
C ASN A 46 6.52 10.77 14.90
N GLY A 47 7.02 9.89 15.75
CA GLY A 47 8.06 10.20 16.74
C GLY A 47 7.52 10.46 18.15
N ASN A 48 6.20 10.64 18.30
CA ASN A 48 5.55 10.85 19.59
C ASN A 48 4.35 9.91 19.80
N MET A 49 3.58 9.64 18.76
CA MET A 49 2.39 8.78 18.83
C MET A 49 2.19 7.96 17.56
N PHE A 50 1.51 6.84 17.74
CA PHE A 50 0.94 6.03 16.68
C PHE A 50 -0.39 6.62 16.22
N VAL A 51 -0.64 6.55 14.92
CA VAL A 51 -1.93 6.87 14.31
C VAL A 51 -2.32 5.73 13.39
N ALA A 52 -3.47 5.12 13.66
CA ALA A 52 -4.06 4.07 12.85
C ALA A 52 -5.28 4.62 12.11
N ALA A 53 -5.39 4.28 10.83
CA ALA A 53 -6.49 4.69 9.96
C ALA A 53 -7.21 3.46 9.40
N GLY A 54 -8.50 3.63 9.11
CA GLY A 54 -9.35 2.58 8.58
C GLY A 54 -10.81 3.00 8.44
N ALA A 55 -11.70 2.02 8.47
CA ALA A 55 -13.12 2.22 8.23
C ALA A 55 -13.98 1.36 9.16
N TYR A 56 -15.17 1.85 9.49
CA TYR A 56 -16.18 1.13 10.24
C TYR A 56 -17.29 0.65 9.32
N THR A 57 -17.61 -0.63 9.29
CA THR A 57 -18.82 -1.09 8.57
C THR A 57 -20.04 -0.88 9.44
N VAL A 58 -20.95 0.01 9.03
CA VAL A 58 -22.26 0.15 9.69
C VAL A 58 -23.24 -0.82 9.02
N ALA A 59 -23.59 -1.90 9.72
CA ALA A 59 -24.74 -2.71 9.32
C ALA A 59 -26.00 -1.92 9.65
N LEU A 60 -26.81 -1.58 8.64
CA LEU A 60 -28.12 -0.97 8.90
C LEU A 60 -29.05 -2.01 9.54
N PRO A 61 -29.95 -1.60 10.47
CA PRO A 61 -30.87 -2.51 11.17
C PRO A 61 -31.79 -3.36 10.27
N TYR A 62 -31.93 -3.03 8.98
CA TYR A 62 -32.91 -3.61 8.06
C TYR A 62 -32.32 -4.34 6.85
N GLY A 63 -31.07 -4.82 6.92
CA GLY A 63 -30.50 -5.68 5.87
C GLY A 63 -30.33 -5.00 4.50
N GLY A 64 -30.25 -3.66 4.47
CA GLY A 64 -29.89 -2.91 3.27
C GLY A 64 -28.41 -3.10 2.89
N PRO A 65 -27.99 -2.67 1.68
CA PRO A 65 -26.60 -2.71 1.27
C PRO A 65 -25.74 -1.96 2.31
N LEU A 66 -24.61 -2.54 2.71
CA LEU A 66 -23.67 -1.96 3.67
C LEU A 66 -23.36 -0.51 3.28
N THR A 67 -23.75 0.45 4.12
CA THR A 67 -23.51 1.86 3.85
C THR A 67 -22.05 2.19 4.14
N TYR A 68 -21.46 2.98 3.25
CA TYR A 68 -20.10 3.53 3.25
C TYR A 68 -19.44 3.61 4.62
N GLY A 69 -18.26 3.01 4.74
CA GLY A 69 -17.60 2.91 6.03
C GLY A 69 -17.34 4.29 6.63
N LYS A 70 -17.75 4.51 7.89
CA LYS A 70 -17.35 5.74 8.62
C LYS A 70 -15.83 5.71 8.77
N CYS A 71 -15.17 6.86 8.61
CA CYS A 71 -13.73 6.94 8.89
C CYS A 71 -13.45 6.47 10.32
N VAL A 72 -12.41 5.65 10.50
CA VAL A 72 -11.88 5.31 11.81
C VAL A 72 -10.46 5.80 11.88
N ILE A 73 -10.20 6.70 12.84
CA ILE A 73 -8.85 7.14 13.19
C ILE A 73 -8.66 6.87 14.67
N MET A 74 -7.56 6.21 15.02
CA MET A 74 -7.19 5.97 16.41
C MET A 74 -5.78 6.50 16.65
N THR A 75 -5.55 7.07 17.83
CA THR A 75 -4.23 7.56 18.25
C THR A 75 -3.78 6.84 19.52
N SER A 76 -2.48 6.61 19.63
CA SER A 76 -1.88 6.03 20.84
C SER A 76 -0.46 6.53 21.06
N PRO A 77 -0.12 7.14 22.20
CA PRO A 77 1.27 7.54 22.50
C PRO A 77 2.23 6.35 22.66
N ASP A 78 1.73 5.20 23.10
CA ASP A 78 2.54 4.04 23.52
C ASP A 78 2.25 2.76 22.73
N GLY A 79 1.28 2.79 21.83
CA GLY A 79 0.81 1.63 21.06
C GLY A 79 -0.07 0.68 21.87
N ASN A 80 -0.29 0.92 23.17
CA ASN A 80 -1.06 0.06 24.07
C ASN A 80 -2.41 0.69 24.44
N ASN A 81 -2.45 1.99 24.66
CA ASN A 81 -3.66 2.74 25.01
C ASN A 81 -4.14 3.56 23.81
N TRP A 82 -5.25 3.15 23.22
CA TRP A 82 -5.77 3.74 21.99
C TRP A 82 -7.04 4.55 22.24
N GLN A 83 -7.12 5.72 21.60
CA GLN A 83 -8.28 6.60 21.65
C GLN A 83 -8.84 6.80 20.23
N LEU A 84 -10.17 6.68 20.11
CA LEU A 84 -10.88 6.96 18.87
C LEU A 84 -10.97 8.48 18.65
N GLN A 85 -10.58 8.92 17.46
CA GLN A 85 -10.70 10.30 17.02
C GLN A 85 -11.84 10.41 16.02
N ASP A 86 -12.81 11.28 16.29
CA ASP A 86 -13.87 11.56 15.33
C ASP A 86 -13.38 12.60 14.33
N ALA A 87 -13.11 12.15 13.11
CA ALA A 87 -12.73 13.03 12.02
C ALA A 87 -13.94 13.77 11.42
N GLY A 88 -15.18 13.35 11.71
CA GLY A 88 -16.39 13.97 11.16
C GLY A 88 -16.71 13.60 9.70
N TYR A 89 -15.98 12.64 9.11
CA TYR A 89 -16.11 12.24 7.70
C TYR A 89 -16.50 10.77 7.54
N ASN A 90 -17.13 10.45 6.41
CA ASN A 90 -17.53 9.08 6.04
C ASN A 90 -16.73 8.62 4.81
N ALA A 91 -15.67 7.87 5.04
CA ALA A 91 -14.87 7.28 3.98
C ALA A 91 -14.12 6.03 4.44
N ASP A 92 -13.78 5.22 3.44
CA ASP A 92 -12.92 4.07 3.63
C ASP A 92 -11.45 4.49 3.49
N LEU A 93 -10.78 4.68 4.62
CA LEU A 93 -9.38 5.09 4.69
C LEU A 93 -8.45 3.91 4.42
N LYS A 94 -7.43 4.09 3.59
CA LYS A 94 -6.60 3.00 3.05
C LYS A 94 -5.13 3.08 3.46
N GLY A 95 -4.51 4.24 3.29
CA GLY A 95 -3.10 4.45 3.61
C GLY A 95 -2.91 5.68 4.48
N ILE A 96 -1.96 5.64 5.43
CA ILE A 96 -1.54 6.80 6.22
C ILE A 96 -0.03 6.98 6.15
N THR A 97 0.42 8.22 6.06
CA THR A 97 1.85 8.59 6.12
C THR A 97 2.07 9.80 7.03
N TRP A 98 3.32 9.99 7.46
CA TRP A 98 3.78 11.13 8.24
C TRP A 98 4.92 11.84 7.52
N SER A 99 4.81 13.16 7.34
CA SER A 99 5.82 13.94 6.61
C SER A 99 6.96 14.52 7.45
N GLY A 100 6.95 14.28 8.76
CA GLY A 100 7.75 15.07 9.70
C GLY A 100 7.03 16.31 10.23
N LYS A 101 5.91 16.72 9.61
CA LYS A 101 5.11 17.88 10.02
C LYS A 101 3.61 17.62 10.05
N LYS A 102 3.11 16.77 9.14
CA LYS A 102 1.68 16.53 8.92
C LYS A 102 1.44 15.06 8.59
N PHE A 103 0.37 14.51 9.14
CA PHE A 103 -0.22 13.25 8.71
C PHE A 103 -1.02 13.48 7.44
N ALA A 104 -0.97 12.53 6.52
CA ALA A 104 -1.87 12.47 5.39
C ALA A 104 -2.45 11.06 5.27
N VAL A 105 -3.75 10.96 5.02
CA VAL A 105 -4.48 9.72 4.89
C VAL A 105 -5.19 9.72 3.53
N ALA A 106 -4.93 8.71 2.71
CA ALA A 106 -5.64 8.51 1.45
C ALA A 106 -6.78 7.50 1.62
N GLY A 107 -7.91 7.74 0.97
CA GLY A 107 -9.08 6.86 1.01
C GLY A 107 -9.96 6.96 -0.24
N THR A 108 -11.17 6.42 -0.14
CA THR A 108 -12.17 6.49 -1.20
C THR A 108 -12.76 7.89 -1.29
N ASN A 109 -12.49 8.60 -2.39
CA ASN A 109 -12.96 9.96 -2.70
C ASN A 109 -12.53 11.04 -1.70
N ILE A 110 -11.53 10.77 -0.87
CA ILE A 110 -11.08 11.70 0.16
C ILE A 110 -9.58 11.56 0.41
N ILE A 111 -8.96 12.69 0.75
CA ILE A 111 -7.68 12.74 1.43
C ILE A 111 -7.87 13.55 2.72
N LEU A 112 -7.41 13.02 3.84
CA LEU A 112 -7.40 13.73 5.11
C LEU A 112 -5.98 14.18 5.46
N SER A 113 -5.84 15.33 6.08
CA SER A 113 -4.56 15.80 6.61
C SER A 113 -4.69 16.38 8.03
N SER A 114 -3.65 16.22 8.83
CA SER A 114 -3.64 16.67 10.23
C SER A 114 -2.23 16.89 10.75
N GLU A 115 -1.98 17.97 11.47
CA GLU A 115 -0.67 18.22 12.10
C GLU A 115 -0.54 17.49 13.44
N ASN A 116 -1.66 17.20 14.11
CA ASN A 116 -1.70 16.68 15.48
C ASN A 116 -2.37 15.29 15.59
N GLY A 117 -2.87 14.73 14.48
CA GLY A 117 -3.59 13.45 14.41
C GLY A 117 -4.94 13.40 15.12
N ILE A 118 -5.44 14.54 15.61
CA ILE A 118 -6.71 14.69 16.34
C ILE A 118 -7.70 15.50 15.51
N THR A 119 -7.29 16.68 15.04
CA THR A 119 -8.11 17.55 14.18
C THR A 119 -7.73 17.33 12.73
N TRP A 120 -8.69 16.96 11.89
CA TRP A 120 -8.46 16.56 10.50
C TRP A 120 -9.16 17.50 9.53
N ASN A 121 -8.45 17.88 8.48
CA ASN A 121 -9.01 18.59 7.34
C ASN A 121 -9.21 17.61 6.19
N ALA A 122 -10.34 17.69 5.50
CA ALA A 122 -10.63 16.87 4.33
C ALA A 122 -10.47 17.64 3.03
N VAL A 123 -9.93 16.96 2.03
CA VAL A 123 -9.99 17.33 0.62
C VAL A 123 -10.78 16.25 -0.10
N GLU A 124 -11.93 16.61 -0.65
CA GLU A 124 -12.69 15.72 -1.51
C GLU A 124 -11.96 15.56 -2.85
N VAL A 125 -11.79 14.32 -3.29
CA VAL A 125 -11.14 13.98 -4.56
C VAL A 125 -12.02 13.02 -5.34
N ASN A 126 -11.97 13.06 -6.66
CA ASN A 126 -12.70 12.10 -7.50
C ASN A 126 -11.79 10.91 -7.87
N ALA A 127 -11.36 10.16 -6.85
CA ALA A 127 -10.43 9.05 -6.98
C ALA A 127 -10.59 8.03 -5.84
N ILE A 128 -10.42 6.75 -6.15
CA ILE A 128 -10.28 5.69 -5.15
C ILE A 128 -8.79 5.47 -4.92
N LEU A 129 -8.27 5.99 -3.80
CA LEU A 129 -6.86 5.87 -3.45
C LEU A 129 -6.63 4.65 -2.56
N HIS A 130 -5.57 3.90 -2.83
CA HIS A 130 -5.23 2.65 -2.15
C HIS A 130 -4.11 2.82 -1.14
N ASP A 131 -3.18 3.76 -1.39
CA ASP A 131 -2.04 3.97 -0.50
C ASP A 131 -1.41 5.36 -0.70
N ILE A 132 -0.58 5.78 0.25
CA ILE A 132 0.09 7.08 0.27
C ILE A 132 1.48 7.00 0.90
N ALA A 133 2.45 7.67 0.29
CA ALA A 133 3.80 7.80 0.82
C ALA A 133 4.25 9.27 0.84
N PHE A 134 5.20 9.59 1.72
CA PHE A 134 5.87 10.88 1.75
C PHE A 134 7.37 10.72 1.53
N GLY A 135 7.94 11.60 0.73
CA GLY A 135 9.36 11.60 0.41
C GLY A 135 9.75 12.81 -0.43
N ASN A 136 11.00 13.29 -0.29
CA ASN A 136 11.49 14.47 -1.01
C ASN A 136 10.58 15.71 -0.88
N GLY A 137 9.95 15.89 0.28
CA GLY A 137 9.03 17.02 0.51
C GLY A 137 7.65 16.88 -0.14
N ILE A 138 7.32 15.71 -0.70
CA ILE A 138 6.11 15.47 -1.49
C ILE A 138 5.33 14.30 -0.91
N PHE A 139 4.02 14.46 -0.80
CA PHE A 139 3.08 13.37 -0.66
C PHE A 139 2.71 12.83 -2.04
N ALA A 140 2.70 11.51 -2.19
CA ALA A 140 2.23 10.82 -3.38
C ALA A 140 1.23 9.74 -2.97
N ALA A 141 0.01 9.80 -3.51
CA ALA A 141 -1.05 8.83 -3.32
C ALA A 141 -1.33 8.10 -4.64
N VAL A 142 -1.61 6.80 -4.56
CA VAL A 142 -1.86 5.95 -5.73
C VAL A 142 -3.16 5.18 -5.58
N GLY A 143 -3.79 4.81 -6.70
CA GLY A 143 -5.11 4.19 -6.62
C GLY A 143 -5.60 3.49 -7.88
N TYR A 144 -6.92 3.34 -7.91
CA TYR A 144 -7.70 2.68 -8.96
C TYR A 144 -7.45 3.31 -10.34
N ASP A 145 -7.43 2.47 -11.38
CA ASP A 145 -7.18 2.86 -12.78
C ASP A 145 -5.91 3.71 -12.97
N GLY A 146 -4.89 3.39 -12.18
CA GLY A 146 -3.56 3.99 -12.30
C GLY A 146 -3.48 5.44 -11.84
N VAL A 147 -4.49 5.94 -11.12
CA VAL A 147 -4.49 7.32 -10.60
C VAL A 147 -3.29 7.52 -9.67
N ILE A 148 -2.57 8.62 -9.90
CA ILE A 148 -1.54 9.12 -9.01
C ILE A 148 -1.89 10.57 -8.67
N MET A 149 -1.86 10.92 -7.39
CA MET A 149 -2.05 12.28 -6.91
C MET A 149 -0.81 12.71 -6.13
N SER A 150 -0.38 13.95 -6.29
CA SER A 150 0.79 14.49 -5.58
C SER A 150 0.47 15.83 -4.90
N SER A 151 1.14 16.11 -3.79
CA SER A 151 0.97 17.35 -3.04
C SER A 151 2.24 17.70 -2.27
N VAL A 152 2.56 18.99 -2.16
CA VAL A 152 3.68 19.48 -1.34
C VAL A 152 3.25 19.87 0.08
N ASP A 153 1.95 20.06 0.33
CA ASP A 153 1.39 20.59 1.57
C ASP A 153 0.34 19.68 2.23
N GLY A 154 -0.14 18.66 1.51
CA GLY A 154 -1.19 17.74 1.93
C GLY A 154 -2.61 18.34 1.85
N GLU A 155 -2.77 19.51 1.23
CA GLU A 155 -4.02 20.27 1.15
C GLU A 155 -4.41 20.55 -0.31
N HIS A 156 -3.43 20.83 -1.17
CA HIS A 156 -3.64 21.01 -2.60
C HIS A 156 -3.03 19.82 -3.35
N TRP A 157 -3.86 19.10 -4.09
CA TRP A 157 -3.47 17.87 -4.76
C TRP A 157 -3.56 18.00 -6.27
N GLU A 158 -2.47 17.69 -6.95
CA GLU A 158 -2.39 17.62 -8.40
C GLU A 158 -2.64 16.17 -8.83
N THR A 159 -3.67 15.94 -9.64
CA THR A 159 -3.97 14.62 -10.22
C THR A 159 -3.17 14.41 -11.50
N LYS A 160 -2.49 13.27 -11.58
CA LYS A 160 -1.91 12.74 -12.80
C LYS A 160 -2.54 11.39 -13.13
N VAL A 161 -3.25 11.36 -14.25
CA VAL A 161 -3.71 10.12 -14.88
C VAL A 161 -2.80 9.88 -16.07
N GLU A 162 -1.81 9.01 -15.91
CA GLU A 162 -1.26 8.34 -17.08
C GLU A 162 -2.21 7.19 -17.40
N ALA A 163 -2.44 6.86 -18.68
CA ALA A 163 -3.35 5.79 -19.12
C ALA A 163 -2.77 4.38 -18.80
N LEU A 164 -2.34 4.21 -17.56
CA LEU A 164 -1.90 3.00 -16.92
C LEU A 164 -3.18 2.23 -16.62
N ARG A 165 -3.65 1.41 -17.57
CA ARG A 165 -4.90 0.63 -17.46
C ARG A 165 -4.81 -0.48 -16.40
N TYR A 166 -4.40 -0.16 -15.18
CA TYR A 166 -4.15 -1.07 -14.07
C TYR A 166 -4.18 -0.33 -12.72
N ASP A 167 -4.61 -1.03 -11.68
CA ASP A 167 -4.71 -0.46 -10.33
C ASP A 167 -3.34 -0.41 -9.65
N LEU A 168 -2.98 0.75 -9.09
CA LEU A 168 -1.81 0.91 -8.22
C LEU A 168 -2.23 0.73 -6.77
N THR A 169 -1.67 -0.27 -6.11
CA THR A 169 -2.16 -0.75 -4.82
C THR A 169 -1.30 -0.31 -3.65
N ASN A 170 0.02 -0.23 -3.81
CA ASN A 170 0.95 0.16 -2.75
C ASN A 170 1.99 1.17 -3.28
N ILE A 171 2.49 2.03 -2.39
CA ILE A 171 3.56 2.98 -2.69
C ILE A 171 4.52 3.12 -1.51
N VAL A 172 5.82 3.21 -1.80
CA VAL A 172 6.85 3.50 -0.80
C VAL A 172 7.80 4.58 -1.30
N TRP A 173 8.36 5.35 -0.37
CA TRP A 173 9.54 6.18 -0.61
C TRP A 173 10.78 5.44 -0.14
N TYR A 174 11.69 5.14 -1.07
CA TYR A 174 12.93 4.44 -0.78
C TYR A 174 14.01 4.80 -1.80
N ASP A 175 15.26 4.90 -1.36
CA ASP A 175 16.42 5.22 -2.22
C ASP A 175 16.20 6.45 -3.14
N ASN A 176 15.69 7.52 -2.53
CA ASN A 176 15.37 8.78 -3.21
C ASN A 176 14.35 8.66 -4.36
N LYS A 177 13.42 7.69 -4.28
CA LYS A 177 12.38 7.47 -5.29
C LYS A 177 11.09 7.00 -4.63
N PHE A 178 9.97 7.43 -5.19
CA PHE A 178 8.72 6.74 -5.05
C PHE A 178 8.74 5.49 -5.91
N ILE A 179 8.31 4.37 -5.34
CA ILE A 179 8.12 3.10 -6.00
C ILE A 179 6.69 2.69 -5.72
N ALA A 180 5.84 2.72 -6.73
CA ALA A 180 4.48 2.22 -6.64
C ALA A 180 4.33 0.92 -7.41
N ILE A 181 3.55 0.01 -6.85
CA ILE A 181 3.24 -1.29 -7.45
C ILE A 181 1.74 -1.45 -7.61
N GLY A 182 1.33 -2.29 -8.54
CA GLY A 182 -0.07 -2.50 -8.88
C GLY A 182 -0.37 -3.93 -9.29
N SER A 183 -1.64 -4.18 -9.58
CA SER A 183 -2.11 -5.44 -10.13
C SER A 183 -2.64 -5.24 -11.56
N GLY A 184 -2.14 -6.03 -12.51
CA GLY A 184 -2.55 -5.95 -13.92
C GLY A 184 -1.84 -6.98 -14.80
N SER A 185 -2.15 -6.97 -16.10
CA SER A 185 -1.60 -7.91 -17.11
C SER A 185 -0.18 -7.59 -17.59
N THR A 186 0.37 -6.44 -17.21
CA THR A 186 1.71 -5.94 -17.58
C THR A 186 2.40 -5.37 -16.34
N PRO A 187 3.75 -5.20 -16.36
CA PRO A 187 4.50 -4.72 -15.21
C PRO A 187 3.91 -3.47 -14.59
N SER A 188 3.53 -3.61 -13.33
CA SER A 188 2.77 -2.62 -12.57
C SER A 188 3.66 -1.79 -11.65
N ILE A 189 4.98 -1.79 -11.88
CA ILE A 189 5.93 -0.98 -11.11
C ILE A 189 6.09 0.35 -11.84
N VAL A 190 5.80 1.45 -11.15
CA VAL A 190 6.08 2.80 -11.62
C VAL A 190 6.98 3.50 -10.62
N VAL A 191 7.93 4.28 -11.11
CA VAL A 191 8.90 4.98 -10.27
C VAL A 191 8.93 6.47 -10.57
N SER A 192 9.20 7.27 -9.55
CA SER A 192 9.35 8.72 -9.66
C SER A 192 10.35 9.25 -8.64
N GLY A 193 11.25 10.15 -9.03
CA GLY A 193 12.14 10.84 -8.08
C GLY A 193 11.54 12.13 -7.51
N ASP A 194 10.58 12.72 -8.22
CA ASP A 194 10.02 14.05 -7.97
C ASP A 194 8.53 14.01 -7.63
N GLY A 195 7.91 12.83 -7.56
CA GLY A 195 6.48 12.65 -7.31
C GLY A 195 5.55 13.14 -8.44
N LYS A 196 6.10 13.70 -9.52
CA LYS A 196 5.35 14.35 -10.61
C LYS A 196 5.57 13.63 -11.95
N THR A 197 6.80 13.24 -12.23
CA THR A 197 7.20 12.51 -13.42
C THR A 197 7.33 11.04 -13.07
N TRP A 198 6.50 10.21 -13.68
CA TRP A 198 6.42 8.78 -13.39
C TRP A 198 6.87 7.98 -14.61
N VAL A 199 7.61 6.91 -14.37
CA VAL A 199 8.12 6.03 -15.42
C VAL A 199 7.79 4.60 -15.08
N ALA A 200 7.05 3.93 -15.96
CA ALA A 200 6.81 2.50 -15.85
C ALA A 200 8.12 1.71 -15.98
N ARG A 201 8.35 0.81 -15.03
CA ARG A 201 9.49 -0.10 -14.99
C ARG A 201 8.96 -1.53 -15.05
N GLY A 202 9.11 -2.15 -16.21
CA GLY A 202 8.90 -3.58 -16.36
C GLY A 202 10.19 -4.36 -16.46
N PRO A 203 10.15 -5.71 -16.33
CA PRO A 203 11.16 -6.49 -17.01
C PRO A 203 11.08 -6.11 -18.49
N LYS A 204 12.13 -5.46 -19.00
CA LYS A 204 12.35 -5.41 -20.44
C LYS A 204 12.48 -6.87 -20.88
N ASP A 205 11.56 -7.31 -21.70
CA ASP A 205 11.56 -8.59 -22.39
C ASP A 205 11.36 -9.84 -21.50
N ALA A 206 10.25 -10.53 -21.77
CA ALA A 206 10.10 -11.95 -21.48
C ALA A 206 11.03 -12.80 -22.37
N SER A 207 12.34 -12.55 -22.31
CA SER A 207 13.35 -13.49 -22.77
C SER A 207 14.48 -13.53 -21.75
N TYR A 208 14.44 -14.57 -20.91
CA TYR A 208 15.55 -14.94 -20.05
C TYR A 208 16.83 -15.04 -20.87
N LYS A 209 17.76 -14.09 -20.70
CA LYS A 209 19.18 -14.36 -20.90
C LYS A 209 19.84 -14.24 -19.55
N CYS A 210 20.50 -15.31 -19.14
CA CYS A 210 21.31 -15.37 -17.93
C CYS A 210 22.30 -14.21 -17.96
N ASP A 211 22.01 -13.17 -17.20
CA ASP A 211 23.00 -12.16 -16.89
C ASP A 211 23.89 -12.74 -15.79
N SER A 212 25.14 -13.03 -16.16
CA SER A 212 26.15 -13.57 -15.25
C SER A 212 26.77 -12.50 -14.35
N SER A 213 26.33 -11.24 -14.43
CA SER A 213 26.85 -10.12 -13.63
C SER A 213 26.14 -9.90 -12.29
N LEU A 214 25.01 -10.59 -12.05
CA LEU A 214 24.33 -10.54 -10.75
C LEU A 214 24.91 -11.62 -9.81
N HIS A 215 25.97 -11.28 -9.10
CA HIS A 215 26.43 -12.09 -7.97
C HIS A 215 25.45 -11.90 -6.79
N ASN A 216 24.95 -13.02 -6.26
CA ASN A 216 24.13 -13.16 -5.04
C ASN A 216 22.60 -13.17 -5.13
N VAL A 217 22.00 -13.63 -6.22
CA VAL A 217 20.59 -14.07 -6.18
C VAL A 217 20.45 -15.49 -6.72
N GLU A 218 20.32 -16.47 -5.81
CA GLU A 218 19.91 -17.82 -6.18
C GLU A 218 18.39 -17.86 -6.43
N TRP A 219 17.99 -17.90 -7.70
CA TRP A 219 16.63 -18.30 -8.07
C TRP A 219 16.59 -19.83 -8.23
N ARG A 220 15.90 -20.52 -7.30
CA ARG A 220 15.71 -21.97 -7.41
C ARG A 220 14.92 -22.30 -8.68
N LYS A 221 15.61 -22.98 -9.59
CA LYS A 221 15.14 -23.46 -10.89
C LYS A 221 14.20 -24.65 -10.70
N THR A 222 12.89 -24.48 -10.77
CA THR A 222 11.98 -25.59 -11.09
C THR A 222 11.64 -25.55 -12.57
N GLY A 223 12.17 -26.51 -13.32
CA GLY A 223 11.70 -26.82 -14.68
C GLY A 223 12.62 -26.41 -15.83
N CYS A 224 13.83 -26.98 -15.87
CA CYS A 224 14.56 -27.09 -17.14
C CYS A 224 14.84 -28.56 -17.42
N SER A 225 14.00 -29.19 -18.24
CA SER A 225 14.31 -30.49 -18.83
C SER A 225 13.75 -30.59 -20.26
N ARG A 226 14.70 -30.55 -21.21
CA ARG A 226 14.69 -31.13 -22.56
C ARG A 226 13.66 -30.64 -23.59
N LEU A 227 14.14 -29.77 -24.47
CA LEU A 227 13.85 -29.88 -25.91
C LEU A 227 14.57 -31.14 -26.44
N ARG A 228 13.81 -32.16 -26.87
CA ARG A 228 14.31 -33.16 -27.83
C ARG A 228 13.76 -32.79 -29.20
N GLN A 229 14.67 -32.57 -30.14
CA GLN A 229 14.40 -32.61 -31.58
C GLN A 229 13.69 -33.93 -31.93
N TYR A 230 12.54 -33.85 -32.58
CA TYR A 230 12.02 -34.94 -33.41
C TYR A 230 12.39 -34.66 -34.87
N TYR A 231 13.56 -35.12 -35.25
CA TYR A 231 13.79 -35.68 -36.59
C TYR A 231 14.23 -37.13 -36.34
N SER A 232 13.37 -38.08 -36.64
CA SER A 232 13.77 -39.48 -36.76
C SER A 232 13.44 -39.93 -38.18
N ASP A 233 14.49 -39.99 -38.98
CA ASP A 233 14.59 -40.77 -40.20
C ASP A 233 14.03 -42.18 -40.01
N ARG A 234 13.23 -42.61 -40.99
CA ARG A 234 12.78 -43.99 -41.09
C ARG A 234 13.96 -44.87 -41.48
N ARG A 235 14.25 -45.82 -40.60
CA ARG A 235 15.05 -47.05 -40.77
C ARG A 235 15.47 -47.37 -42.21
N ALA A 236 16.78 -47.43 -42.41
CA ALA A 236 17.38 -48.32 -43.38
C ALA A 236 17.17 -49.79 -42.97
N LYS A 237 16.55 -50.57 -43.85
CA LYS A 237 16.89 -51.99 -44.11
C LYS A 237 16.66 -52.23 -45.60
N GLY A 238 17.76 -52.31 -46.37
CA GLY A 238 17.75 -52.99 -47.66
C GLY A 238 17.95 -54.49 -47.46
N TYR A 239 17.43 -55.31 -48.37
CA TYR A 239 18.04 -56.51 -48.99
C TYR A 239 17.01 -57.11 -49.96
N SER A 240 17.47 -57.32 -51.20
CA SER A 240 16.92 -58.10 -52.34
C SER A 240 15.45 -57.91 -52.72
#